data_AF-A0A656K462-F1
#
_entry.id   AF-A0A656K462-F1
#
_cell.length_a   1.000
_cell.length_b   1.000
_cell.length_c   1.000
_cell.angle_alpha   90.00
_cell.angle_beta   90.00
_cell.angle_gamma   90.00
#
_symmetry.space_group_name_H-M   'P 1'
#
loop_
_entity.id
_entity.type
_entity.pdbx_description
1 polymer ?
#
loop_
_entity_poly.entity_id
_entity_poly.type
_entity_poly.pdbx_seq_one_letter_code
_entity_poly.pdbx_strand_id
1 'polypeptide(L)'
;MNQPTNQIVTFEHLLHTHDGAAVPIDDVLFLMLPLLREVARLHESGRVAQLSYADVIQGPERSLQLRDPQGALPRLALEAIKQVQPNPESALNIVGKVRLTRDSEDGVAVTDLQVQEDLHQPIDHPVFLVGLQSWEHRLGHHDEITDIFQLGQLLACLACGLDFADLDDLKTFARHRRNLFQLNSRLNPVLANLIVEMTELNRHERATDVSSLARRLETWRE
;
A
#
# COMPACT_ATOMS: atom_id res chain seq x y z
N MET A 1 4.52 14.26 40.51
CA MET A 1 3.57 13.31 39.90
C MET A 1 4.05 13.11 38.48
N ASN A 2 4.86 12.08 38.24
CA ASN A 2 5.40 11.80 36.91
C ASN A 2 4.24 11.35 36.03
N GLN A 3 3.92 12.13 34.99
CA GLN A 3 3.07 11.60 33.93
C GLN A 3 3.80 10.41 33.32
N PRO A 4 3.15 9.24 33.16
CA PRO A 4 3.75 8.19 32.35
C PRO A 4 3.96 8.78 30.95
N THR A 5 5.20 8.75 30.49
CA THR A 5 5.54 9.05 29.10
C THR A 5 4.70 8.13 28.24
N ASN A 6 3.63 8.65 27.63
CA ASN A 6 2.77 7.85 26.77
C ASN A 6 3.60 7.51 25.53
N GLN A 7 4.23 6.33 25.54
CA GLN A 7 5.10 5.90 24.46
C GLN A 7 4.26 5.78 23.19
N ILE A 8 4.60 6.58 22.18
CA ILE A 8 3.94 6.51 20.88
C ILE A 8 4.31 5.16 20.26
N VAL A 9 3.30 4.31 20.05
CA VAL A 9 3.45 3.06 19.33
C VAL A 9 3.30 3.35 17.84
N THR A 10 4.38 3.22 17.08
CA THR A 10 4.36 3.32 15.61
C THR A 10 3.77 2.06 15.00
N PHE A 11 3.39 2.12 13.72
CA PHE A 11 3.00 0.94 12.96
C PHE A 11 4.11 -0.12 12.93
N GLU A 12 5.37 0.30 12.79
CA GLU A 12 6.55 -0.58 12.86
C GLU A 12 6.59 -1.35 14.19
N HIS A 13 6.46 -0.63 15.32
CA HIS A 13 6.45 -1.27 16.62
C HIS A 13 5.28 -2.25 16.76
N LEU A 14 4.08 -1.84 16.32
CA LEU A 14 2.89 -2.70 16.35
C LEU A 14 3.11 -3.99 15.55
N LEU A 15 3.65 -3.89 14.33
CA LEU A 15 3.90 -5.03 13.47
C LEU A 15 4.85 -6.04 14.14
N HIS A 16 5.92 -5.55 14.76
CA HIS A 16 6.86 -6.41 15.50
C HIS A 16 6.22 -7.08 16.73
N THR A 17 5.17 -6.53 17.33
CA THR A 17 4.45 -7.22 18.43
C THR A 17 3.73 -8.49 17.97
N HIS A 18 3.49 -8.64 16.66
CA HIS A 18 2.89 -9.82 16.07
C HIS A 18 3.91 -10.87 15.63
N ASP A 19 5.21 -10.57 15.65
CA ASP A 19 6.32 -11.51 15.35
C ASP A 19 6.12 -12.28 14.03
N GLY A 20 5.74 -11.57 12.95
CA GLY A 20 5.47 -12.14 11.63
C GLY A 20 4.16 -12.96 11.53
N ALA A 21 3.35 -13.00 12.59
CA ALA A 21 2.05 -13.66 12.52
C ALA A 21 1.02 -12.78 11.80
N ALA A 22 0.28 -13.36 10.87
CA ALA A 22 -0.88 -12.72 10.28
C ALA A 22 -1.93 -12.38 11.35
N VAL A 23 -2.38 -11.13 11.35
CA VAL A 23 -3.37 -10.61 12.28
C VAL A 23 -4.77 -11.13 11.90
N PRO A 24 -5.58 -11.61 12.86
CA PRO A 24 -6.97 -12.02 12.59
C PRO A 24 -7.78 -10.88 11.97
N ILE A 25 -8.71 -11.20 11.08
CA ILE A 25 -9.44 -10.16 10.34
C ILE A 25 -10.15 -9.14 11.23
N ASP A 26 -10.81 -9.58 12.30
CA ASP A 26 -11.52 -8.66 13.20
C ASP A 26 -10.57 -7.62 13.81
N ASP A 27 -9.35 -8.04 14.12
CA ASP A 27 -8.29 -7.18 14.64
C ASP A 27 -7.72 -6.28 13.53
N VAL A 28 -7.52 -6.79 12.31
CA VAL A 28 -7.13 -5.96 11.15
C VAL A 28 -8.15 -4.84 10.92
N LEU A 29 -9.44 -5.16 10.94
CA LEU A 29 -10.50 -4.17 10.75
C LEU A 29 -10.59 -3.19 11.91
N PHE A 30 -10.46 -3.68 13.15
CA PHE A 30 -10.42 -2.83 14.33
C PHE A 30 -9.27 -1.81 14.26
N LEU A 31 -8.10 -2.25 13.81
CA LEU A 31 -6.92 -1.41 13.63
C LEU A 31 -7.11 -0.40 12.49
N MET A 32 -7.50 -0.87 11.30
CA MET A 32 -7.39 -0.09 10.05
C MET A 32 -8.61 0.75 9.70
N LEU A 33 -9.84 0.37 10.10
CA LEU A 33 -11.04 1.13 9.71
C LEU A 33 -11.01 2.59 10.16
N PRO A 34 -10.58 2.93 11.40
CA PRO A 34 -10.45 4.32 11.80
C PRO A 34 -9.45 5.11 10.94
N LEU A 35 -8.30 4.52 10.59
CA LEU A 35 -7.33 5.13 9.68
C LEU A 35 -7.90 5.36 8.28
N LEU A 36 -8.58 4.37 7.69
CA LEU A 36 -9.21 4.51 6.37
C LEU A 36 -10.23 5.66 6.35
N ARG A 37 -11.04 5.79 7.40
CA ARG A 37 -12.00 6.88 7.56
C ARG A 37 -11.32 8.24 7.77
N GLU A 38 -10.20 8.26 8.48
CA GLU A 38 -9.41 9.48 8.66
C GLU A 38 -8.84 9.96 7.32
N VAL A 39 -8.24 9.08 6.53
CA VAL A 39 -7.74 9.41 5.20
C VAL A 39 -8.88 9.82 4.25
N ALA A 40 -10.04 9.16 4.30
CA ALA A 40 -11.22 9.57 3.53
C ALA A 40 -11.62 11.02 3.80
N ARG A 41 -11.63 11.45 5.07
CA ARG A 41 -11.93 12.84 5.45
C ARG A 41 -10.86 13.83 4.96
N LEU A 42 -9.59 13.41 4.92
CA LEU A 42 -8.54 14.25 4.32
C LEU A 42 -8.78 14.43 2.82
N HIS A 43 -9.10 13.36 2.10
CA HIS A 43 -9.37 13.42 0.66
C HIS A 43 -10.57 14.33 0.35
N GLU A 44 -11.64 14.26 1.15
CA GLU A 44 -12.79 15.18 1.06
C GLU A 44 -12.40 16.67 1.23
N SER A 45 -11.32 16.95 1.96
CA SER A 45 -10.78 18.29 2.17
C SER A 45 -9.70 18.71 1.15
N GLY A 46 -9.43 17.88 0.13
CA GLY A 46 -8.39 18.12 -0.87
C GLY A 46 -6.97 17.96 -0.33
N ARG A 47 -6.80 17.09 0.68
CA ARG A 47 -5.53 16.80 1.33
C ARG A 47 -5.23 15.31 1.27
N VAL A 48 -3.95 14.98 1.41
CA VAL A 48 -3.42 13.62 1.37
C VAL A 48 -2.71 13.26 2.68
N ALA A 49 -2.62 11.98 2.99
CA ALA A 49 -2.06 11.46 4.23
C ALA A 49 -0.55 11.20 4.12
N GLN A 50 0.16 11.31 5.24
CA GLN A 50 1.54 10.79 5.36
C GLN A 50 1.47 9.37 5.93
N LEU A 51 1.90 8.38 5.16
CA LEU A 51 1.66 6.96 5.43
C LEU A 51 2.95 6.12 5.48
N SER A 52 3.98 6.63 6.16
CA SER A 52 5.16 5.82 6.48
C SER A 52 4.97 5.00 7.76
N TYR A 53 5.88 4.06 8.02
CA TYR A 53 5.97 3.35 9.30
C TYR A 53 5.97 4.27 10.53
N ALA A 54 6.58 5.46 10.41
CA ALA A 54 6.65 6.43 11.48
C ALA A 54 5.40 7.32 11.56
N ASP A 55 4.72 7.57 10.44
CA ASP A 55 3.58 8.49 10.36
C ASP A 55 2.25 7.83 10.73
N VAL A 56 2.19 6.51 10.76
CA VAL A 56 1.05 5.76 11.29
C VAL A 56 1.34 5.31 12.71
N ILE A 57 0.44 5.65 13.63
CA ILE A 57 0.59 5.38 15.06
C ILE A 57 -0.65 4.72 15.63
N GLN A 58 -0.49 3.99 16.73
CA GLN A 58 -1.61 3.48 17.50
C GLN A 58 -2.13 4.57 18.45
N GLY A 59 -3.39 4.93 18.29
CA GLY A 59 -4.10 5.90 19.13
C GLY A 59 -4.53 5.33 20.49
N PRO A 60 -5.15 6.15 21.35
CA PRO A 60 -5.61 5.74 22.68
C PRO A 60 -6.59 4.56 22.67
N GLU A 61 -7.39 4.43 21.61
CA GLU A 61 -8.36 3.34 21.42
C GLU A 61 -7.73 2.07 20.85
N ARG A 62 -6.41 2.00 20.77
CA ARG A 62 -5.64 0.90 20.15
C ARG A 62 -5.86 0.71 18.65
N SER A 63 -6.62 1.58 17.99
CA SER A 63 -6.73 1.66 16.54
C SER A 63 -5.57 2.46 15.92
N LEU A 64 -5.35 2.29 14.61
CA LEU A 64 -4.38 3.09 13.88
C LEU A 64 -4.97 4.44 13.49
N GLN A 65 -4.12 5.46 13.53
CA GLN A 65 -4.43 6.84 13.15
C GLN A 65 -3.18 7.52 12.57
N LEU A 66 -3.37 8.64 11.89
CA LEU A 66 -2.28 9.48 11.41
C LEU A 66 -1.59 10.18 12.59
N ARG A 67 -0.26 10.26 12.53
CA ARG A 67 0.53 11.10 13.43
C ARG A 67 0.21 12.58 13.23
N ASP A 68 0.05 12.99 11.97
CA ASP A 68 -0.41 14.32 11.59
C ASP A 68 -1.81 14.23 10.95
N PRO A 69 -2.88 14.48 11.74
CA PRO A 69 -4.26 14.41 11.24
C PRO A 69 -4.61 15.55 10.28
N GLN A 70 -3.75 16.56 10.12
CA GLN A 70 -3.98 17.65 9.16
C GLN A 70 -3.56 17.28 7.73
N GLY A 71 -2.80 16.19 7.56
CA GLY A 71 -2.28 15.77 6.27
C GLY A 71 -1.45 16.84 5.55
N ALA A 72 -1.19 16.61 4.27
CA ALA A 72 -0.44 17.50 3.40
C ALA A 72 -1.26 17.93 2.18
N LEU A 73 -0.80 18.96 1.49
CA LEU A 73 -1.29 19.26 0.14
C LEU A 73 -0.72 18.23 -0.84
N PRO A 74 -1.51 17.82 -1.87
CA PRO A 74 -1.03 16.95 -2.92
C PRO A 74 0.18 17.54 -3.67
N ARG A 75 1.07 16.68 -4.16
CA ARG A 75 2.18 17.03 -5.05
C ARG A 75 1.96 16.38 -6.41
N LEU A 76 1.75 17.20 -7.44
CA LEU A 76 1.35 16.68 -8.76
C LEU A 76 2.53 16.70 -9.75
N ALA A 77 3.29 15.61 -9.80
CA ALA A 77 4.33 15.39 -10.82
C ALA A 77 3.81 14.59 -12.04
N LEU A 78 2.71 15.06 -12.66
CA LEU A 78 1.98 14.31 -13.70
C LEU A 78 2.83 13.94 -14.92
N GLU A 79 3.76 14.79 -15.32
CA GLU A 79 4.64 14.48 -16.45
C GLU A 79 5.63 13.36 -16.12
N ALA A 80 6.18 13.33 -14.90
CA ALA A 80 7.05 12.24 -14.45
C ALA A 80 6.27 10.91 -14.40
N ILE A 81 5.04 10.93 -13.90
CA ILE A 81 4.13 9.78 -13.92
C ILE A 81 3.90 9.29 -15.36
N LYS A 82 3.57 10.17 -16.30
CA LYS A 82 3.30 9.78 -17.69
C LYS A 82 4.51 9.18 -18.40
N GLN A 83 5.74 9.59 -18.05
CA GLN A 83 6.96 9.00 -18.62
C GLN A 83 7.15 7.54 -18.19
N VAL A 84 6.86 7.25 -16.92
CA VAL A 84 6.99 5.91 -16.32
C VAL A 84 5.79 5.02 -16.62
N GLN A 85 4.59 5.61 -16.65
CA GLN A 85 3.32 4.94 -16.92
C GLN A 85 2.46 5.80 -17.86
N PRO A 86 2.62 5.62 -19.18
CA PRO A 86 1.78 6.29 -20.16
C PRO A 86 0.32 5.84 -20.09
N ASN A 87 -0.60 6.72 -20.46
CA ASN A 87 -2.02 6.39 -20.53
C ASN A 87 -2.28 5.18 -21.47
N PRO A 88 -3.21 4.27 -21.11
CA PRO A 88 -3.48 3.04 -21.87
C PRO A 88 -3.92 3.28 -23.32
N GLU A 89 -4.53 4.43 -23.63
CA GLU A 89 -4.97 4.82 -24.98
C GLU A 89 -3.83 5.29 -25.91
N SER A 90 -2.60 5.45 -25.40
CA SER A 90 -1.46 5.85 -26.23
C SER A 90 -1.05 4.69 -27.15
N ALA A 91 -1.11 4.90 -28.47
CA ALA A 91 -0.68 3.93 -29.50
C ALA A 91 0.80 3.49 -29.35
N LEU A 92 1.60 4.22 -28.56
CA LEU A 92 2.98 3.84 -28.19
C LEU A 92 3.07 2.65 -27.21
N ASN A 93 1.96 2.27 -26.55
CA ASN A 93 1.95 1.21 -25.54
C ASN A 93 2.28 -0.17 -26.09
N ILE A 94 2.20 -0.38 -27.41
CA ILE A 94 2.49 -1.67 -28.04
C ILE A 94 3.98 -2.01 -27.93
N VAL A 95 4.90 -1.04 -27.86
CA VAL A 95 6.34 -1.34 -27.85
C VAL A 95 6.82 -1.81 -26.47
N GLY A 96 6.33 -1.20 -25.38
CA GLY A 96 6.68 -1.60 -24.00
C GLY A 96 6.01 -2.90 -23.57
N LYS A 97 4.72 -3.08 -23.90
CA LYS A 97 3.99 -4.32 -23.63
C LYS A 97 4.57 -5.51 -24.41
N VAL A 98 5.02 -5.29 -25.67
CA VAL A 98 5.67 -6.33 -26.48
C VAL A 98 7.06 -6.69 -25.95
N ARG A 99 7.85 -5.75 -25.40
CA ARG A 99 9.14 -6.11 -24.79
C ARG A 99 8.98 -7.00 -23.56
N LEU A 100 8.05 -6.65 -22.66
CA LEU A 100 7.75 -7.48 -21.50
C LEU A 100 7.13 -8.83 -21.90
N THR A 101 6.17 -8.86 -22.83
CA THR A 101 5.49 -10.12 -23.19
C THR A 101 6.36 -11.06 -24.04
N ARG A 102 7.30 -10.56 -24.84
CA ARG A 102 8.14 -11.42 -25.72
C ARG A 102 9.29 -12.11 -24.97
N ASP A 103 9.71 -11.57 -23.82
CA ASP A 103 10.62 -12.26 -22.89
C ASP A 103 9.86 -13.17 -21.88
N SER A 104 8.52 -13.17 -21.90
CA SER A 104 7.65 -13.86 -20.94
C SER A 104 7.03 -15.16 -21.47
N GLU A 105 7.84 -16.11 -21.93
CA GLU A 105 7.38 -17.51 -22.05
C GLU A 105 7.53 -18.28 -20.72
N ASP A 106 8.32 -17.78 -19.76
CA ASP A 106 8.52 -18.39 -18.44
C ASP A 106 8.02 -17.46 -17.32
N GLY A 107 6.89 -17.80 -16.69
CA GLY A 107 6.21 -17.00 -15.67
C GLY A 107 7.00 -16.68 -14.39
N VAL A 108 8.29 -17.02 -14.32
CA VAL A 108 9.22 -16.71 -13.23
C VAL A 108 9.89 -15.34 -13.43
N ALA A 109 10.10 -14.90 -14.68
CA ALA A 109 10.81 -13.65 -14.97
C ALA A 109 10.00 -12.37 -14.66
N VAL A 110 8.66 -12.43 -14.71
CA VAL A 110 7.79 -11.25 -14.49
C VAL A 110 7.72 -10.84 -13.01
N THR A 111 7.80 -11.80 -12.08
CA THR A 111 7.75 -11.52 -10.65
C THR A 111 9.00 -10.82 -10.13
N ASP A 112 10.17 -11.12 -10.69
CA ASP A 112 11.44 -10.52 -10.27
C ASP A 112 11.54 -9.03 -10.63
N LEU A 113 10.78 -8.56 -11.63
CA LEU A 113 10.79 -7.15 -12.07
C LEU A 113 9.83 -6.24 -11.29
N GLN A 114 8.97 -6.81 -10.43
CA GLN A 114 7.97 -6.04 -9.70
C GLN A 114 8.54 -5.33 -8.47
N VAL A 115 9.71 -5.74 -7.97
CA VAL A 115 10.37 -5.14 -6.81
C VAL A 115 11.69 -4.55 -7.25
N GLN A 116 11.95 -3.29 -6.91
CA GLN A 116 13.25 -2.67 -7.15
C GLN A 116 14.12 -2.79 -5.90
N GLU A 117 15.25 -3.50 -6.02
CA GLU A 117 16.17 -3.76 -4.91
C GLU A 117 17.16 -2.60 -4.70
N ASP A 118 17.68 -2.02 -5.78
CA ASP A 118 18.59 -0.88 -5.71
C ASP A 118 17.81 0.44 -5.68
N LEU A 119 17.71 1.05 -4.50
CA LEU A 119 17.00 2.32 -4.29
C LEU A 119 17.68 3.53 -4.97
N HIS A 120 18.93 3.38 -5.43
CA HIS A 120 19.64 4.40 -6.19
C HIS A 120 19.29 4.38 -7.69
N GLN A 121 18.73 3.28 -8.19
CA GLN A 121 18.27 3.20 -9.57
C GLN A 121 17.07 4.14 -9.80
N PRO A 122 17.01 4.87 -10.92
CA PRO A 122 15.82 5.66 -11.27
C PRO A 122 14.60 4.77 -11.48
N ILE A 123 13.41 5.30 -11.17
CA ILE A 123 12.14 4.63 -11.48
C ILE A 123 11.87 4.79 -12.98
N ASP A 124 11.92 3.69 -13.73
CA ASP A 124 11.64 3.61 -15.17
C ASP A 124 10.35 2.84 -15.51
N HIS A 125 9.84 2.04 -14.57
CA HIS A 125 8.50 1.45 -14.59
C HIS A 125 7.90 1.38 -13.17
N PRO A 126 6.58 1.16 -13.02
CA PRO A 126 5.97 0.95 -11.71
C PRO A 126 6.53 -0.28 -10.99
N VAL A 127 6.98 -0.09 -9.75
CA VAL A 127 7.60 -1.13 -8.90
C VAL A 127 7.18 -0.98 -7.45
N PHE A 128 7.25 -2.08 -6.70
CA PHE A 128 7.26 -2.09 -5.25
C PHE A 128 8.63 -1.66 -4.73
N LEU A 129 8.59 -0.95 -3.61
CA LEU A 129 9.76 -0.43 -2.91
C LEU A 129 9.62 -0.75 -1.42
N VAL A 130 10.75 -1.02 -0.76
CA VAL A 130 10.77 -1.27 0.68
C VAL A 130 10.31 -0.05 1.48
N GLY A 131 9.87 -0.28 2.72
CA GLY A 131 9.51 0.80 3.64
C GLY A 131 8.15 1.44 3.37
N LEU A 132 7.21 0.70 2.77
CA LEU A 132 5.88 1.19 2.35
C LEU A 132 5.93 2.34 1.34
N GLN A 133 7.05 2.50 0.63
CA GLN A 133 7.23 3.57 -0.35
C GLN A 133 6.39 3.30 -1.60
N SER A 134 5.84 4.37 -2.19
CA SER A 134 5.29 4.33 -3.55
C SER A 134 6.37 4.76 -4.53
N TRP A 135 6.44 4.10 -5.70
CA TRP A 135 7.24 4.56 -6.83
C TRP A 135 6.85 5.99 -7.26
N GLU A 136 5.60 6.39 -7.03
CA GLU A 136 5.09 7.74 -7.30
C GLU A 136 5.75 8.79 -6.40
N HIS A 137 5.96 8.46 -5.12
CA HIS A 137 6.69 9.34 -4.18
C HIS A 137 8.14 9.56 -4.64
N ARG A 138 8.81 8.53 -5.18
CA ARG A 138 10.17 8.65 -5.72
C ARG A 138 10.24 9.58 -6.93
N LEU A 139 9.13 9.71 -7.66
CA LEU A 139 8.97 10.67 -8.76
C LEU A 139 8.47 12.06 -8.30
N GLY A 140 8.31 12.27 -6.99
CA GLY A 140 7.82 13.52 -6.41
C GLY A 140 6.30 13.70 -6.54
N HIS A 141 5.57 12.64 -6.89
CA HIS A 141 4.11 12.64 -6.97
C HIS A 141 3.50 12.12 -5.67
N HIS A 142 2.42 12.75 -5.22
CA HIS A 142 1.63 12.32 -4.07
C HIS A 142 0.22 12.87 -4.21
N ASP A 143 -0.72 11.97 -4.45
CA ASP A 143 -2.15 12.23 -4.54
C ASP A 143 -2.94 11.17 -3.75
N GLU A 144 -4.26 11.23 -3.82
CA GLU A 144 -5.18 10.32 -3.14
C GLU A 144 -4.98 8.85 -3.56
N ILE A 145 -4.62 8.61 -4.82
CA ILE A 145 -4.34 7.27 -5.37
C ILE A 145 -3.02 6.72 -4.83
N THR A 146 -2.06 7.59 -4.54
CA THR A 146 -0.82 7.26 -3.85
C THR A 146 -1.09 6.82 -2.41
N ASP A 147 -2.00 7.51 -1.69
CA ASP A 147 -2.40 7.12 -0.33
C ASP A 147 -3.04 5.73 -0.30
N ILE A 148 -3.95 5.46 -1.26
CA ILE A 148 -4.62 4.16 -1.39
C ILE A 148 -3.59 3.03 -1.54
N PHE A 149 -2.52 3.25 -2.30
CA PHE A 149 -1.45 2.27 -2.43
C PHE A 149 -0.77 1.96 -1.10
N GLN A 150 -0.40 2.99 -0.35
CA GLN A 150 0.25 2.81 0.96
C GLN A 150 -0.69 2.18 1.99
N LEU A 151 -1.98 2.56 2.01
CA LEU A 151 -3.00 1.90 2.85
C LEU A 151 -3.16 0.42 2.52
N GLY A 152 -3.09 0.06 1.23
CA GLY A 152 -3.12 -1.33 0.78
C GLY A 152 -1.90 -2.12 1.29
N GLN A 153 -0.73 -1.50 1.30
CA GLN A 153 0.50 -2.11 1.83
C GLN A 153 0.41 -2.33 3.35
N LEU A 154 -0.14 -1.36 4.11
CA LEU A 154 -0.40 -1.52 5.55
C LEU A 154 -1.36 -2.68 5.83
N LEU A 155 -2.46 -2.79 5.07
CA LEU A 155 -3.38 -3.92 5.16
C LEU A 155 -2.68 -5.25 4.84
N ALA A 156 -1.83 -5.29 3.81
CA ALA A 156 -1.08 -6.49 3.44
C ALA A 156 -0.12 -6.93 4.56
N CYS A 157 0.63 -6.00 5.15
CA CYS A 157 1.55 -6.28 6.24
C CYS A 157 0.82 -6.96 7.41
N LEU A 158 -0.29 -6.37 7.87
CA LEU A 158 -1.09 -6.94 8.97
C LEU A 158 -1.72 -8.28 8.58
N ALA A 159 -2.40 -8.34 7.43
CA ALA A 159 -3.23 -9.48 7.07
C ALA A 159 -2.44 -10.69 6.58
N CYS A 160 -1.22 -10.50 6.09
CA CYS A 160 -0.34 -11.56 5.63
C CYS A 160 0.83 -11.85 6.59
N GLY A 161 1.02 -11.05 7.64
CA GLY A 161 2.13 -11.22 8.59
C GLY A 161 3.48 -10.90 7.96
N LEU A 162 3.54 -9.83 7.17
CA LEU A 162 4.74 -9.41 6.43
C LEU A 162 5.23 -8.06 6.91
N ASP A 163 6.54 -7.83 6.78
CA ASP A 163 7.17 -6.54 6.98
C ASP A 163 7.80 -6.03 5.67
N PHE A 164 7.20 -5.00 5.05
CA PHE A 164 7.71 -4.45 3.79
C PHE A 164 8.98 -3.60 3.97
N ALA A 165 9.50 -3.42 5.19
CA ALA A 165 10.87 -2.98 5.40
C ALA A 165 11.88 -4.07 5.03
N ASP A 166 11.50 -5.35 5.12
CA ASP A 166 12.28 -6.49 4.67
C ASP A 166 12.04 -6.75 3.17
N LEU A 167 13.15 -6.88 2.43
CA LEU A 167 13.11 -7.06 0.99
C LEU A 167 12.54 -8.43 0.58
N ASP A 168 12.82 -9.48 1.34
CA ASP A 168 12.36 -10.84 1.03
C ASP A 168 10.86 -10.99 1.31
N ASP A 169 10.35 -10.33 2.34
CA ASP A 169 8.90 -10.23 2.60
C ASP A 169 8.19 -9.47 1.48
N LEU A 170 8.74 -8.35 1.03
CA LEU A 170 8.19 -7.58 -0.09
C LEU A 170 8.18 -8.39 -1.40
N LYS A 171 9.28 -9.10 -1.70
CA LYS A 171 9.36 -10.01 -2.86
C LYS A 171 8.34 -11.14 -2.76
N THR A 172 8.17 -11.69 -1.56
CA THR A 172 7.18 -12.74 -1.28
C THR A 172 5.76 -12.21 -1.52
N PHE A 173 5.45 -11.00 -1.05
CA PHE A 173 4.18 -10.35 -1.35
C PHE A 173 3.99 -10.16 -2.86
N ALA A 174 4.94 -9.54 -3.56
CA ALA A 174 4.83 -9.26 -4.99
C ALA A 174 4.54 -10.54 -5.80
N ARG A 175 5.28 -11.62 -5.51
CA ARG A 175 5.09 -12.94 -6.14
C ARG A 175 3.70 -13.51 -5.95
N HIS A 176 3.12 -13.37 -4.76
CA HIS A 176 1.84 -13.98 -4.39
C HIS A 176 0.67 -12.99 -4.39
N ARG A 177 0.90 -11.74 -4.76
CA ARG A 177 -0.06 -10.64 -4.64
C ARG A 177 -1.43 -10.97 -5.25
N ARG A 178 -1.47 -11.61 -6.42
CA ARG A 178 -2.73 -11.99 -7.10
C ARG A 178 -3.46 -13.17 -6.44
N ASN A 179 -2.82 -13.86 -5.49
CA ASN A 179 -3.38 -14.98 -4.74
C ASN A 179 -2.82 -15.00 -3.31
N LEU A 180 -3.26 -14.03 -2.50
CA LEU A 180 -2.80 -13.85 -1.11
C LEU A 180 -3.11 -15.05 -0.19
N PHE A 181 -3.98 -15.98 -0.60
CA PHE A 181 -4.22 -17.22 0.13
C PHE A 181 -3.00 -18.13 0.20
N GLN A 182 -2.00 -17.94 -0.67
CA GLN A 182 -0.70 -18.60 -0.57
C GLN A 182 0.15 -18.09 0.60
N LEU A 183 -0.10 -16.86 1.05
CA LEU A 183 0.57 -16.23 2.19
C LEU A 183 -0.22 -16.47 3.48
N ASN A 184 -1.54 -16.30 3.42
CA ASN A 184 -2.44 -16.58 4.53
C ASN A 184 -3.69 -17.30 4.03
N SER A 185 -3.73 -18.62 4.20
CA SER A 185 -4.85 -19.47 3.76
C SER A 185 -6.18 -19.18 4.46
N ARG A 186 -6.14 -18.48 5.60
CA ARG A 186 -7.33 -18.07 6.37
C ARG A 186 -7.75 -16.63 6.09
N LEU A 187 -7.09 -15.95 5.15
CA LEU A 187 -7.42 -14.59 4.78
C LEU A 187 -8.85 -14.52 4.27
N ASN A 188 -9.55 -13.45 4.63
CA ASN A 188 -10.89 -13.22 4.13
C ASN A 188 -10.86 -12.77 2.66
N PRO A 189 -11.73 -13.30 1.78
CA PRO A 189 -11.74 -12.93 0.36
C PRO A 189 -12.01 -11.46 0.08
N VAL A 190 -12.83 -10.77 0.88
CA VAL A 190 -13.11 -9.33 0.72
C VAL A 190 -11.85 -8.53 1.03
N LEU A 191 -11.20 -8.81 2.16
CA LEU A 191 -9.94 -8.16 2.52
C LEU A 191 -8.83 -8.47 1.51
N ALA A 192 -8.73 -9.71 1.03
CA ALA A 192 -7.79 -10.11 -0.01
C ALA A 192 -7.99 -9.29 -1.29
N ASN A 193 -9.24 -9.19 -1.77
CA ASN A 193 -9.56 -8.42 -2.96
C ASN A 193 -9.27 -6.92 -2.78
N LEU A 194 -9.55 -6.35 -1.62
CA LEU A 194 -9.21 -4.95 -1.34
C LEU A 194 -7.69 -4.72 -1.36
N ILE A 195 -6.91 -5.53 -0.66
CA ILE A 195 -5.43 -5.46 -0.71
C ILE A 195 -4.98 -5.55 -2.17
N VAL A 196 -5.61 -6.44 -2.95
CA VAL A 196 -5.33 -6.57 -4.36
C VAL A 196 -5.60 -5.26 -5.11
N GLU A 197 -6.82 -4.73 -5.09
CA GLU A 197 -7.17 -3.50 -5.81
C GLU A 197 -6.35 -2.27 -5.36
N MET A 198 -6.00 -2.18 -4.07
CA MET A 198 -5.28 -1.04 -3.50
C MET A 198 -3.78 -1.05 -3.84
N THR A 199 -3.15 -2.23 -3.87
CA THR A 199 -1.70 -2.34 -4.15
C THR A 199 -1.37 -2.63 -5.60
N GLU A 200 -2.28 -2.28 -6.53
CA GLU A 200 -1.97 -2.41 -7.95
C GLU A 200 -0.89 -1.40 -8.37
N LEU A 201 0.15 -1.89 -9.05
CA LEU A 201 1.28 -1.06 -9.47
C LEU A 201 0.85 -0.15 -10.61
N ASN A 202 -0.02 -0.64 -11.50
CA ASN A 202 -0.67 0.20 -12.49
C ASN A 202 -1.71 1.12 -11.84
N ARG A 203 -1.40 2.42 -11.75
CA ARG A 203 -2.30 3.39 -11.11
C ARG A 203 -3.64 3.55 -11.82
N HIS A 204 -3.72 3.16 -13.10
CA HIS A 204 -4.99 3.18 -13.85
C HIS A 204 -5.90 2.00 -13.50
N GLU A 205 -5.36 0.94 -12.90
CA GLU A 205 -6.10 -0.25 -12.44
C GLU A 205 -6.31 -0.23 -10.92
N ARG A 206 -5.62 0.66 -10.20
CA ARG A 206 -5.72 0.81 -8.76
C ARG A 206 -7.07 1.40 -8.36
N ALA A 207 -7.58 0.99 -7.20
CA ALA A 207 -8.71 1.65 -6.57
C ALA A 207 -8.44 3.17 -6.37
N THR A 208 -9.50 3.97 -6.48
CA THR A 208 -9.41 5.44 -6.50
C THR A 208 -10.22 6.14 -5.41
N ASP A 209 -10.98 5.40 -4.59
CA ASP A 209 -11.83 5.96 -3.54
C ASP A 209 -11.71 5.15 -2.24
N VAL A 210 -11.01 5.72 -1.26
CA VAL A 210 -10.81 5.13 0.07
C VAL A 210 -12.11 5.05 0.89
N SER A 211 -13.07 5.97 0.70
CA SER A 211 -14.35 5.96 1.41
C SER A 211 -15.20 4.76 1.00
N SER A 212 -15.25 4.48 -0.31
CA SER A 212 -15.90 3.28 -0.84
C SER A 212 -15.23 1.98 -0.35
N LEU A 213 -13.90 1.96 -0.27
CA LEU A 213 -13.14 0.81 0.26
C LEU A 213 -13.44 0.57 1.75
N ALA A 214 -13.43 1.62 2.58
CA ALA A 214 -13.76 1.54 4.00
C ALA A 214 -15.19 0.98 4.20
N ARG A 215 -16.17 1.48 3.44
CA ARG A 215 -17.56 1.02 3.51
C ARG A 215 -17.70 -0.46 3.15
N ARG A 216 -16.98 -0.95 2.13
CA ARG A 216 -16.99 -2.38 1.76
C ARG A 216 -16.53 -3.28 2.90
N LEU A 217 -15.50 -2.86 3.64
CA LEU A 217 -15.00 -3.61 4.80
C LEU A 217 -16.00 -3.56 5.98
N GLU A 218 -16.66 -2.43 6.19
CA GLU A 218 -17.71 -2.29 7.22
C GLU A 218 -18.91 -3.18 6.94
N THR A 219 -19.47 -3.11 5.73
CA THR A 219 -20.63 -3.91 5.33
C THR A 219 -20.34 -5.40 5.33
N TRP A 220 -19.08 -5.81 5.11
CA TRP A 220 -18.70 -7.22 5.25
C TRP A 220 -18.69 -7.69 6.72
N ARG A 221 -18.39 -6.80 7.67
CA ARG A 221 -18.30 -7.12 9.10
C ARG A 221 -19.67 -7.24 9.77
N GLU A 222 -20.65 -6.47 9.30
CA GLU A 222 -22.05 -6.50 9.76
C GLU A 222 -22.78 -7.79 9.38
#